data_AF-A0ABD6DSX7-F1
#
_entry.id   AF-A0ABD6DSX7-F1
#
_cell.length_a   1.000
_cell.length_b   1.000
_cell.length_c   1.000
_cell.angle_alpha   90.00
_cell.angle_beta   90.00
_cell.angle_gamma   90.00
#
_symmetry.space_group_name_H-M   'P 1'
#
loop_
_entity.id
_entity.type
_entity.pdbx_description
1 polymer ?
#
loop_
_entity_poly.entity_id
_entity_poly.type
_entity_poly.pdbx_seq_one_letter_code
_entity_poly.pdbx_strand_id
1 'polypeptide(L)'
;TTENGAAYEDTIEHLSESEREVTGLIFALAGYLVHDLHETVPFMLLDSLEAIDSDRIADLVEYFADYAEFLVVALLPEDAQALDEEFTRVTSI
;
A
#
# COMPACT_ATOMS: atom_id res chain seq x y z
N THR A 1 -21.40 -12.48 16.99
CA THR A 1 -20.88 -11.22 17.55
C THR A 1 -20.12 -11.57 18.81
N THR A 2 -18.81 -11.36 18.86
CA THR A 2 -18.14 -11.32 20.16
C THR A 2 -18.49 -9.99 20.82
N GLU A 3 -19.02 -10.08 22.03
CA GLU A 3 -19.73 -9.02 22.77
C GLU A 3 -18.85 -7.94 23.41
N ASN A 4 -17.65 -7.67 22.90
CA ASN A 4 -16.82 -6.57 23.40
C ASN A 4 -16.08 -5.93 22.23
N GLY A 5 -16.27 -4.63 22.03
CA GLY A 5 -15.47 -3.79 21.15
C GLY A 5 -14.02 -3.64 21.65
N ALA A 6 -13.39 -4.74 22.05
CA ALA A 6 -11.98 -4.82 22.33
C ALA A 6 -11.25 -4.94 20.98
N ALA A 7 -10.41 -3.95 20.67
CA ALA A 7 -9.37 -4.12 19.68
C ALA A 7 -8.56 -5.36 20.10
N TYR A 8 -8.43 -6.32 19.20
CA TYR A 8 -7.56 -7.48 19.41
C TYR A 8 -6.12 -6.95 19.38
N GLU A 9 -5.54 -6.74 20.56
CA GLU A 9 -4.15 -6.34 20.71
C GLU A 9 -3.29 -7.60 20.56
N ASP A 10 -2.48 -7.64 19.51
CA ASP A 10 -1.55 -8.73 19.26
C ASP A 10 -0.13 -8.18 18.97
N THR A 11 0.87 -9.04 19.08
CA THR A 11 2.26 -8.69 18.77
C THR A 11 2.49 -8.76 17.26
N ILE A 12 3.39 -7.93 16.73
CA ILE A 12 3.80 -7.98 15.31
C ILE A 12 4.21 -9.41 14.89
N GLU A 13 4.78 -10.19 15.80
CA GLU A 13 5.19 -11.58 15.53
C GLU A 13 4.03 -12.54 15.21
N HIS A 14 2.80 -12.20 15.61
CA HIS A 14 1.62 -13.03 15.38
C HIS A 14 0.80 -12.59 14.16
N LEU A 15 1.13 -11.45 13.56
CA LEU A 15 0.49 -10.96 12.34
C LEU A 15 0.85 -11.84 11.14
N SER A 16 -0.10 -12.00 10.22
CA SER A 16 0.17 -12.60 8.92
C SER A 16 1.21 -11.78 8.14
N GLU A 17 1.74 -12.33 7.05
CA GLU A 17 2.61 -11.56 6.15
C GLU A 17 1.88 -10.35 5.56
N SER A 18 0.66 -10.54 5.07
CA SER A 18 -0.17 -9.47 4.52
C SER A 18 -0.48 -8.36 5.53
N GLU A 19 -0.77 -8.72 6.78
CA GLU A 19 -1.06 -7.75 7.85
C GLU A 19 0.18 -6.93 8.21
N ARG A 20 1.35 -7.58 8.27
CA ARG A 20 2.63 -6.89 8.54
C ARG A 20 2.99 -5.94 7.41
N GLU A 21 2.78 -6.38 6.18
CA GLU A 21 3.06 -5.56 5.00
C GLU A 21 2.15 -4.32 4.96
N VAL A 22 0.83 -4.49 5.07
CA VAL A 22 -0.12 -3.38 5.11
C VAL A 22 0.19 -2.42 6.27
N THR A 23 0.46 -2.96 7.47
CA THR A 23 0.83 -2.13 8.63
C THR A 23 2.11 -1.32 8.37
N GLY A 24 3.12 -1.96 7.77
CA GLY A 24 4.38 -1.31 7.41
C GLY A 24 4.18 -0.19 6.37
N LEU A 25 3.37 -0.44 5.35
CA LEU A 25 3.02 0.54 4.31
C LEU A 25 2.32 1.76 4.91
N ILE A 26 1.29 1.55 5.74
CA ILE A 26 0.57 2.65 6.41
C ILE A 26 1.50 3.43 7.33
N PHE A 27 2.38 2.76 8.06
CA PHE A 27 3.35 3.42 8.93
C PHE A 27 4.36 4.26 8.11
N ALA A 28 4.81 3.75 6.97
CA ALA A 28 5.70 4.47 6.06
C ALA A 28 5.02 5.72 5.48
N LEU A 29 3.77 5.60 5.03
CA LEU A 29 2.98 6.74 4.54
C LEU A 29 2.74 7.79 5.64
N ALA A 30 2.42 7.35 6.86
CA ALA A 30 2.28 8.28 7.99
C ALA A 30 3.58 9.06 8.24
N GLY A 31 4.74 8.38 8.18
CA GLY A 31 6.04 9.03 8.26
C GLY A 31 6.30 10.00 7.10
N TYR A 32 5.95 9.61 5.87
CA TYR A 32 6.06 10.45 4.68
C TYR A 32 5.27 11.75 4.81
N LEU A 33 4.04 11.67 5.35
CA LEU A 33 3.17 12.82 5.57
C LEU A 33 3.62 13.69 6.74
N VAL A 34 3.92 13.09 7.90
CA VAL A 34 4.30 13.84 9.12
C VAL A 34 5.61 14.61 8.95
N HIS A 35 6.50 14.12 8.09
CA HIS A 35 7.77 14.76 7.80
C HIS A 35 7.76 15.61 6.52
N ASP A 36 6.58 15.88 5.94
CA ASP A 36 6.41 16.68 4.73
C ASP A 36 7.33 16.23 3.57
N LEU A 37 7.59 14.93 3.46
CA LEU A 37 8.57 14.41 2.50
C LEU A 37 8.15 14.66 1.05
N HIS A 38 6.86 14.79 0.78
CA HIS A 38 6.32 15.19 -0.52
C HIS A 38 6.89 16.53 -1.03
N GLU A 39 7.33 17.43 -0.15
CA GLU A 39 7.93 18.71 -0.56
C GLU A 39 9.35 18.55 -1.15
N THR A 40 10.05 17.47 -0.81
CA THR A 40 11.46 17.26 -1.18
C THR A 40 11.69 16.00 -1.99
N VAL A 41 10.77 15.04 -1.91
CA VAL A 41 10.80 13.74 -2.57
C VAL A 41 9.44 13.51 -3.24
N PRO A 42 9.29 13.91 -4.52
CA PRO A 42 8.00 13.86 -5.21
C PRO A 42 7.64 12.45 -5.71
N PHE A 43 8.58 11.50 -5.68
CA PHE A 43 8.38 10.12 -6.12
C PHE A 43 8.26 9.16 -4.93
N MET A 44 7.23 8.30 -4.97
CA MET A 44 7.10 7.14 -4.10
C MET A 44 7.10 5.88 -4.96
N LEU A 45 8.00 4.94 -4.64
CA LEU A 45 8.06 3.63 -5.28
C LEU A 45 7.58 2.58 -4.29
N LEU A 46 6.53 1.86 -4.64
CA LEU A 46 6.08 0.66 -3.95
C LEU A 46 6.48 -0.56 -4.77
N ASP A 47 7.10 -1.53 -4.12
CA ASP A 47 7.59 -2.77 -4.75
C ASP A 47 7.21 -3.96 -3.87
N SER A 48 7.09 -5.13 -4.50
CA SER A 48 6.92 -6.42 -3.85
C SER A 48 5.64 -6.58 -3.01
N LEU A 49 4.50 -6.09 -3.50
CA LEU A 49 3.18 -6.19 -2.84
C LEU A 49 2.55 -7.61 -2.86
N GLU A 50 3.37 -8.66 -2.96
CA GLU A 50 2.94 -10.04 -3.29
C GLU A 50 2.17 -10.74 -2.16
N ALA A 51 2.27 -10.27 -0.90
CA ALA A 51 1.54 -10.89 0.19
C ALA A 51 0.08 -10.40 0.28
N ILE A 52 -0.28 -9.37 -0.49
CA ILE A 52 -1.61 -8.78 -0.54
C ILE A 52 -2.29 -9.26 -1.84
N ASP A 53 -3.58 -9.58 -1.78
CA ASP A 53 -4.38 -9.89 -2.96
C ASP A 53 -4.75 -8.63 -3.75
N SER A 54 -5.01 -8.84 -5.04
CA SER A 54 -5.18 -7.81 -6.05
C SER A 54 -6.23 -6.74 -5.71
N ASP A 55 -7.38 -7.12 -5.14
CA ASP A 55 -8.44 -6.17 -4.76
C ASP A 55 -7.93 -5.21 -3.66
N ARG A 56 -7.23 -5.74 -2.66
CA ARG A 56 -6.63 -4.93 -1.58
C ARG A 56 -5.45 -4.10 -2.06
N ILE A 57 -4.67 -4.59 -3.03
CA ILE A 57 -3.62 -3.80 -3.68
C ILE A 57 -4.25 -2.59 -4.38
N ALA A 58 -5.33 -2.79 -5.14
CA ALA A 58 -6.01 -1.70 -5.84
C ALA A 58 -6.47 -0.61 -4.86
N ASP A 59 -7.17 -1.00 -3.78
CA ASP A 59 -7.60 -0.08 -2.72
C ASP A 59 -6.41 0.68 -2.10
N LEU A 60 -5.28 0.00 -1.87
CA LEU A 60 -4.09 0.60 -1.28
C LEU A 60 -3.41 1.58 -2.24
N VAL A 61 -3.31 1.23 -3.52
CA VAL A 61 -2.70 2.10 -4.54
C VAL A 61 -3.55 3.37 -4.73
N GLU A 62 -4.87 3.24 -4.79
CA GLU A 62 -5.78 4.38 -4.87
C GLU A 62 -5.61 5.30 -3.65
N TYR A 63 -5.56 4.72 -2.45
CA TYR A 63 -5.32 5.49 -1.23
C TYR A 63 -3.97 6.22 -1.24
N PHE A 64 -2.89 5.58 -1.69
CA PHE A 64 -1.55 6.19 -1.74
C PHE A 64 -1.45 7.28 -2.81
N ALA A 65 -2.18 7.15 -3.92
CA ALA A 65 -2.16 8.10 -5.03
C ALA A 65 -2.66 9.50 -4.62
N ASP A 66 -3.52 9.59 -3.59
CA ASP A 66 -3.99 10.87 -3.04
C ASP A 66 -2.89 11.67 -2.31
N TYR A 67 -1.78 11.02 -1.93
CA TYR A 67 -0.75 11.62 -1.07
C TYR A 67 0.61 11.83 -1.73
N ALA A 68 0.92 11.09 -2.80
CA ALA A 68 2.21 11.19 -3.50
C ALA A 68 2.03 11.88 -4.86
N GLU A 69 2.90 12.84 -5.19
CA GLU A 69 2.84 13.53 -6.50
C GLU A 69 3.09 12.56 -7.66
N PHE A 70 4.04 11.63 -7.50
CA PHE A 70 4.26 10.54 -8.41
C PHE A 70 4.33 9.22 -7.64
N LEU A 71 3.32 8.37 -7.81
CA LEU A 71 3.31 7.00 -7.31
C LEU A 71 3.69 6.03 -8.43
N VAL A 72 4.74 5.24 -8.19
CA VAL A 72 5.17 4.14 -9.06
C VAL A 72 5.00 2.85 -8.28
N VAL A 73 4.34 1.87 -8.88
CA VAL A 73 4.09 0.57 -8.24
C VAL A 73 4.57 -0.54 -9.16
N ALA A 74 5.39 -1.44 -8.64
CA ALA A 74 5.78 -2.66 -9.32
C ALA A 74 4.81 -3.77 -8.94
N LEU A 75 4.07 -4.28 -9.94
CA LEU A 75 3.04 -5.30 -9.77
C LEU A 75 3.24 -6.45 -10.74
N LEU A 76 2.84 -7.65 -10.31
CA LEU A 76 2.63 -8.76 -11.21
C LEU A 76 1.43 -8.46 -12.13
N PRO A 77 1.37 -9.03 -13.34
CA PRO A 77 0.27 -8.78 -14.28
C PRO A 77 -1.11 -9.08 -13.72
N GLU A 78 -1.25 -10.11 -12.88
CA GLU A 78 -2.49 -10.47 -12.19
C GLU A 78 -3.01 -9.35 -11.28
N ASP A 79 -2.13 -8.70 -10.52
CA ASP A 79 -2.52 -7.63 -9.59
C ASP A 79 -2.79 -6.32 -10.33
N ALA A 80 -1.98 -6.03 -11.35
CA ALA A 80 -2.14 -4.84 -12.19
C ALA A 80 -3.49 -4.81 -12.96
N GLN A 81 -4.15 -5.96 -13.12
CA GLN A 81 -5.48 -6.05 -13.73
C GLN A 81 -6.61 -5.59 -12.81
N ALA A 82 -6.40 -5.60 -11.49
CA ALA A 82 -7.40 -5.10 -10.53
C ALA A 82 -7.43 -3.57 -10.45
N LEU A 83 -6.35 -2.89 -10.85
CA LEU A 83 -6.26 -1.43 -10.87
C LEU A 83 -7.03 -0.84 -12.06
N ASP A 84 -7.55 0.37 -11.88
CA ASP A 84 -8.24 1.13 -12.93
C ASP A 84 -7.36 1.35 -14.19
N GLU A 85 -7.99 1.52 -15.34
CA GLU A 85 -7.31 1.78 -16.61
C GLU A 85 -6.68 3.18 -16.67
N GLU A 86 -7.07 4.11 -15.79
CA GLU A 86 -6.49 5.45 -15.68
C GLU A 86 -5.02 5.43 -15.26
N PHE A 87 -4.59 4.39 -14.52
CA PHE A 87 -3.19 4.23 -14.16
C PHE A 87 -2.35 3.86 -15.37
N THR A 88 -1.28 4.64 -15.60
CA THR A 88 -0.36 4.40 -16.70
C THR A 88 0.42 3.11 -16.47
N ARG A 89 0.39 2.21 -17.46
CA ARG A 89 1.10 0.92 -17.42
C ARG A 89 2.35 0.98 -18.30
N VAL A 90 3.50 0.65 -17.72
CA VAL A 90 4.78 0.54 -18.44
C VAL A 90 5.17 -0.94 -18.54
N THR A 91 5.03 -1.54 -19.72
CA THR A 91 5.25 -2.99 -19.92
C THR A 91 6.49 -3.32 -20.75
N SER A 92 7.23 -2.31 -21.24
CA SER A 92 8.47 -2.47 -22.00
C SER A 92 9.47 -1.39 -21.63
N ILE A 93 10.75 -1.78 -21.50
CA ILE A 93 11.89 -0.90 -21.22
C ILE A 93 12.80 -0.84 -22.45
#